data_AF-A0A244E3S7-F1
#
_entry.id   AF-A0A244E3S7-F1
#
_cell.length_a   1.000
_cell.length_b   1.000
_cell.length_c   1.000
_cell.angle_alpha   90.00
_cell.angle_beta   90.00
_cell.angle_gamma   90.00
#
_symmetry.space_group_name_H-M   'P 1'
#
loop_
_entity.id
_entity.type
_entity.pdbx_description
1 polymer ?
#
loop_
_entity_poly.entity_id
_entity_poly.type
_entity_poly.pdbx_seq_one_letter_code
_entity_poly.pdbx_strand_id
1 'polypeptide(L)'
;MLASYRAERPSRIVNNAMKPLARSVARFCDTLARLPDSHDSHVHPRRRGGLVELHDRALNTQEHLIHIGNTISGHRRGSATRIQRSLHQLQRTYRSLQGLMIGVPDRFLDRGDPRPEGTVRHLLQASLNVYHANVPVLGGGTPRYPMQHASHSALLAHPALHEPGLTKTDLLSTLFERSERFHHAMVEQLCNVPKESDLPAYRADIEAWLAHMEAHLLEQQVGLAHLLERAGHHRTTPMSLAHGVFVALGHAEGAMIGVESRFENNWQPMIDLVSAHTSELSRYC
;
A
#
# COMPACT_ATOMS: atom_id res chain seq x y z
N MET A 1 -32.49 12.89 19.83
CA MET A 1 -31.14 13.29 20.30
C MET A 1 -30.15 12.94 19.21
N LEU A 2 -29.79 13.92 18.37
CA LEU A 2 -28.80 13.74 17.32
C LEU A 2 -27.42 13.74 17.97
N ALA A 3 -26.77 12.57 18.01
CA ALA A 3 -25.38 12.47 18.39
C ALA A 3 -24.58 13.35 17.42
N SER A 4 -24.05 14.45 17.94
CA SER A 4 -23.07 15.29 17.26
C SER A 4 -21.98 14.37 16.69
N TYR A 5 -21.92 14.28 15.36
CA TYR A 5 -20.85 13.61 14.64
C TYR A 5 -19.58 14.42 14.87
N ARG A 6 -18.92 14.21 16.01
CA ARG A 6 -17.54 14.65 16.19
C ARG A 6 -16.74 13.94 15.11
N ALA A 7 -16.16 14.71 14.19
CA ALA A 7 -15.22 14.21 13.20
C ALA A 7 -14.03 13.60 13.96
N GLU A 8 -14.11 12.29 14.24
CA GLU A 8 -13.05 11.55 14.92
C GLU A 8 -11.89 11.35 13.96
N ARG A 9 -10.68 11.64 14.45
CA ARG A 9 -9.47 11.75 13.63
C ARG A 9 -9.16 10.41 12.93
N PRO A 10 -8.89 10.41 11.62
CA PRO A 10 -8.34 9.27 10.90
C PRO A 10 -7.06 8.72 11.55
N SER A 11 -6.89 7.40 11.48
CA SER A 11 -5.62 6.76 11.84
C SER A 11 -4.52 7.20 10.89
N ARG A 12 -3.28 7.24 11.39
CA ARG A 12 -2.10 7.51 10.58
C ARG A 12 -1.60 6.21 9.97
N ILE A 13 -1.29 6.21 8.68
CA ILE A 13 -0.61 5.08 8.04
C ILE A 13 0.91 5.30 7.89
N VAL A 14 1.37 6.54 8.14
CA VAL A 14 2.79 6.91 8.12
C VAL A 14 3.57 6.08 9.14
N ASN A 15 4.65 5.44 8.68
CA ASN A 15 5.51 4.62 9.53
C ASN A 15 7.01 4.76 9.18
N ASN A 16 7.87 4.19 10.02
CA ASN A 16 9.33 4.30 9.88
C ASN A 16 9.91 3.38 8.82
N ALA A 17 9.22 2.29 8.46
CA ALA A 17 9.67 1.34 7.45
C ALA A 17 9.54 1.88 6.01
N MET A 18 8.67 2.87 5.78
CA MET A 18 8.51 3.52 4.47
C MET A 18 9.79 4.24 4.01
N LYS A 19 10.07 4.16 2.71
CA LYS A 19 11.10 4.98 2.04
C LYS A 19 10.78 6.48 2.15
N PRO A 20 11.76 7.40 2.02
CA PRO A 20 11.56 8.84 2.20
C PRO A 20 10.39 9.43 1.37
N LEU A 21 10.30 9.07 0.08
CA LEU A 21 9.20 9.49 -0.79
C LEU A 21 7.85 8.98 -0.28
N ALA A 22 7.74 7.67 -0.03
CA ALA A 22 6.50 7.06 0.46
C ALA A 22 6.04 7.69 1.77
N ARG A 23 6.99 7.98 2.68
CA ARG A 23 6.70 8.66 3.94
C ARG A 23 6.18 10.08 3.73
N SER A 24 6.76 10.83 2.78
CA SER A 24 6.29 12.18 2.42
C SER A 24 4.87 12.13 1.84
N VAL A 25 4.63 11.24 0.89
CA VAL A 25 3.31 11.01 0.28
C VAL A 25 2.28 10.54 1.33
N ALA A 26 2.65 9.64 2.23
CA ALA A 26 1.78 9.18 3.32
C ALA A 26 1.35 10.35 4.21
N ARG A 27 2.25 11.27 4.55
CA ARG A 27 1.93 12.47 5.33
C ARG A 27 1.01 13.44 4.59
N PHE A 28 1.26 13.62 3.29
CA PHE A 28 0.41 14.41 2.41
C PHE A 28 -1.02 13.86 2.40
N CYS A 29 -1.17 12.55 2.15
CA CYS A 29 -2.45 11.88 2.09
C CYS A 29 -3.16 11.82 3.45
N ASP A 30 -2.44 11.61 4.56
CA ASP A 30 -3.00 11.68 5.92
C ASP A 30 -3.57 13.08 6.22
N THR A 31 -2.92 14.13 5.71
CA THR A 31 -3.40 15.51 5.82
C THR A 31 -4.63 15.72 4.93
N LEU A 32 -4.58 15.25 3.69
CA LEU A 32 -5.68 15.34 2.73
C LEU A 32 -6.95 14.67 3.27
N ALA A 33 -6.84 13.47 3.84
CA ALA A 33 -7.96 12.69 4.37
C ALA A 33 -8.66 13.32 5.58
N ARG A 34 -8.08 14.36 6.20
CA ARG A 34 -8.67 15.10 7.32
C ARG A 34 -9.50 16.30 6.88
N LEU A 35 -9.45 16.65 5.60
CA LEU A 35 -10.20 17.77 5.08
C LEU A 35 -11.71 17.46 5.03
N PRO A 36 -12.56 18.47 5.25
CA PRO A 36 -14.00 18.31 5.10
C PRO A 36 -14.35 18.03 3.63
N ASP A 37 -15.47 17.35 3.41
CA ASP A 37 -15.95 17.10 2.05
C ASP A 37 -16.55 18.37 1.45
N SER A 38 -16.50 18.52 0.13
CA SER A 38 -16.99 19.71 -0.59
C SER A 38 -18.51 19.90 -0.48
N HIS A 39 -19.22 18.85 -0.06
CA HIS A 39 -20.66 18.82 0.18
C HIS A 39 -21.09 19.32 1.56
N ASP A 40 -20.16 19.59 2.48
CA ASP A 40 -20.52 20.16 3.79
C ASP A 40 -20.92 21.64 3.63
N SER A 41 -22.22 21.88 3.64
CA SER A 41 -22.90 23.18 3.46
C SER A 41 -22.48 24.29 4.45
N HIS A 42 -21.67 23.96 5.46
CA HIS A 42 -21.19 24.89 6.50
C HIS A 42 -19.75 25.38 6.28
N VAL A 43 -19.10 25.00 5.18
CA VAL A 43 -17.73 25.44 4.88
C VAL A 43 -17.75 26.92 4.45
N HIS A 44 -17.06 27.77 5.22
CA HIS A 44 -16.93 29.20 4.92
C HIS A 44 -16.47 29.46 3.46
N PRO A 45 -16.93 30.53 2.79
CA PRO A 45 -16.58 30.83 1.39
C PRO A 45 -15.07 30.87 1.10
N ARG A 46 -14.27 31.37 2.05
CA ARG A 46 -12.79 31.37 1.95
C ARG A 46 -12.16 29.97 1.93
N ARG A 47 -12.80 28.96 2.54
CA ARG A 47 -12.33 27.57 2.52
C ARG A 47 -12.75 26.83 1.23
N ARG A 48 -13.79 27.31 0.54
CA ARG A 48 -14.29 26.70 -0.71
C ARG A 48 -13.35 26.90 -1.90
N GLY A 49 -12.74 28.08 -2.03
CA GLY A 49 -11.68 28.34 -3.01
C GLY A 49 -10.41 27.54 -2.73
N GLY A 50 -10.06 27.39 -1.44
CA GLY A 50 -8.96 26.53 -1.01
C GLY A 50 -9.16 25.07 -1.47
N LEU A 51 -10.35 24.48 -1.26
CA LEU A 51 -10.64 23.08 -1.63
C LEU A 51 -10.40 22.73 -3.10
N VAL A 52 -10.65 23.66 -4.04
CA VAL A 52 -10.36 23.46 -5.47
C VAL A 52 -8.85 23.38 -5.70
N GLU A 53 -8.08 24.31 -5.12
CA GLU A 53 -6.61 24.26 -5.17
C GLU A 53 -6.05 22.98 -4.52
N LEU A 54 -6.72 22.41 -3.51
CA LEU A 54 -6.32 21.15 -2.88
C LEU A 54 -6.54 19.94 -3.80
N HIS A 55 -7.65 19.94 -4.53
CA HIS A 55 -7.94 18.94 -5.54
C HIS A 55 -6.88 18.97 -6.64
N ASP A 56 -6.58 20.16 -7.16
CA ASP A 56 -5.55 20.36 -8.19
C ASP A 56 -4.16 19.89 -7.72
N ARG A 57 -3.80 20.14 -6.45
CA ARG A 57 -2.53 19.68 -5.88
C ARG A 57 -2.45 18.16 -5.74
N ALA A 58 -3.53 17.52 -5.31
CA ALA A 58 -3.58 16.07 -5.21
C ALA A 58 -3.46 15.42 -6.59
N LEU A 59 -4.20 15.95 -7.58
CA LEU A 59 -4.10 15.51 -8.97
C LEU A 59 -2.70 15.75 -9.55
N ASN A 60 -2.13 16.93 -9.37
CA ASN A 60 -0.78 17.26 -9.84
C ASN A 60 0.28 16.33 -9.20
N THR A 61 0.17 16.07 -7.90
CA THR A 61 1.03 15.10 -7.21
C THR A 61 0.90 13.70 -7.81
N GLN A 62 -0.34 13.26 -8.06
CA GLN A 62 -0.63 11.98 -8.70
C GLN A 62 -0.05 11.91 -10.12
N GLU A 63 -0.25 12.93 -10.94
CA GLU A 63 0.25 13.04 -12.31
C GLU A 63 1.77 13.00 -12.37
N HIS A 64 2.46 13.72 -11.48
CA HIS A 64 3.91 13.68 -11.39
C HIS A 64 4.43 12.29 -11.03
N LEU A 65 3.82 11.61 -10.05
CA LEU A 65 4.20 10.24 -9.70
C LEU A 65 3.99 9.27 -10.88
N ILE A 66 2.87 9.40 -11.59
CA ILE A 66 2.59 8.62 -12.81
C ILE A 66 3.64 8.91 -13.89
N HIS A 67 3.94 10.19 -14.12
CA HIS A 67 4.93 10.62 -15.10
C HIS A 67 6.30 10.03 -14.79
N ILE A 68 6.76 10.08 -13.54
CA ILE A 68 8.03 9.50 -13.14
C ILE A 68 8.03 7.99 -13.39
N GLY A 69 6.99 7.27 -12.96
CA GLY A 69 6.86 5.83 -13.20
C GLY A 69 6.90 5.47 -14.69
N ASN A 70 6.23 6.26 -15.54
CA ASN A 70 6.22 6.09 -17.00
C ASN A 70 7.58 6.38 -17.62
N THR A 71 8.25 7.45 -17.19
CA THR A 71 9.58 7.82 -17.65
C THR A 71 10.58 6.71 -17.33
N ILE A 72 10.60 6.21 -16.10
CA ILE A 72 11.50 5.11 -15.70
C ILE A 72 11.18 3.84 -16.49
N SER A 73 9.90 3.47 -16.59
CA SER A 73 9.45 2.31 -17.37
C SER A 73 9.85 2.42 -18.85
N GLY A 74 9.79 3.62 -19.42
CA GLY A 74 10.23 3.94 -20.78
C GLY A 74 11.73 3.70 -20.97
N HIS A 75 12.57 4.22 -20.07
CA HIS A 75 14.03 4.00 -20.09
C HIS A 75 14.40 2.52 -19.90
N ARG A 76 13.54 1.72 -19.28
CA ARG A 76 13.75 0.30 -19.00
C ARG A 76 13.04 -0.65 -19.96
N ARG A 77 12.45 -0.13 -21.03
CA ARG A 77 11.71 -0.96 -21.99
C ARG A 77 12.64 -2.04 -22.56
N GLY A 78 12.27 -3.31 -22.39
CA GLY A 78 13.07 -4.48 -22.81
C GLY A 78 14.19 -4.91 -21.86
N SER A 79 14.62 -4.05 -20.92
CA SER A 79 15.65 -4.41 -19.95
C SER A 79 15.09 -5.01 -18.65
N ALA A 80 13.87 -4.67 -18.26
CA ALA A 80 13.21 -5.24 -17.07
C ALA A 80 12.94 -6.76 -17.20
N THR A 81 13.30 -7.52 -16.17
CA THR A 81 13.02 -8.97 -16.10
C THR A 81 11.52 -9.23 -15.90
N ARG A 82 11.07 -10.47 -16.09
CA ARG A 82 9.68 -10.85 -15.80
C ARG A 82 9.36 -10.71 -14.31
N ILE A 83 10.25 -11.19 -13.44
CA ILE A 83 10.13 -11.04 -11.98
C ILE A 83 10.02 -9.55 -11.60
N GLN A 84 10.88 -8.68 -12.14
CA GLN A 84 10.80 -7.23 -11.87
C GLN A 84 9.45 -6.63 -12.29
N ARG A 85 8.87 -7.09 -13.41
CA ARG A 85 7.52 -6.68 -13.84
C ARG A 85 6.43 -7.19 -12.91
N SER A 86 6.51 -8.44 -12.44
CA SER A 86 5.57 -8.97 -11.44
C SER A 86 5.68 -8.24 -10.10
N LEU A 87 6.90 -7.94 -9.65
CA LEU A 87 7.14 -7.13 -8.45
C LEU A 87 6.61 -5.70 -8.59
N HIS A 88 6.75 -5.07 -9.77
CA HIS A 88 6.15 -3.76 -10.04
C HIS A 88 4.64 -3.81 -9.86
N GLN A 89 4.00 -4.81 -10.47
CA GLN A 89 2.55 -4.95 -10.35
C GLN A 89 2.13 -5.22 -8.89
N LEU A 90 2.86 -6.08 -8.17
CA LEU A 90 2.62 -6.32 -6.74
C LEU A 90 2.80 -5.05 -5.89
N GLN A 91 3.81 -4.22 -6.16
CA GLN A 91 4.02 -2.93 -5.49
C GLN A 91 2.80 -2.00 -5.67
N ARG A 92 2.25 -1.94 -6.88
CA ARG A 92 1.04 -1.14 -7.18
C ARG A 92 -0.14 -1.63 -6.36
N THR A 93 -0.36 -2.94 -6.33
CA THR A 93 -1.43 -3.57 -5.57
C THR A 93 -1.25 -3.34 -4.06
N TYR A 94 -0.04 -3.46 -3.54
CA TYR A 94 0.28 -3.20 -2.13
C TYR A 94 0.01 -1.73 -1.73
N ARG A 95 0.44 -0.75 -2.55
CA ARG A 95 0.13 0.66 -2.28
C ARG A 95 -1.36 0.98 -2.45
N SER A 96 -2.07 0.30 -3.36
CA SER A 96 -3.53 0.42 -3.47
C SER A 96 -4.22 -0.03 -2.18
N LEU A 97 -3.79 -1.16 -1.61
CA LEU A 97 -4.29 -1.65 -0.31
C LEU A 97 -4.04 -0.62 0.81
N GLN A 98 -2.84 -0.05 0.90
CA GLN A 98 -2.55 1.03 1.86
C GLN A 98 -3.45 2.25 1.61
N GLY A 99 -3.63 2.63 0.35
CA GLY A 99 -4.48 3.73 -0.07
C GLY A 99 -5.95 3.56 0.30
N LEU A 100 -6.46 2.32 0.28
CA LEU A 100 -7.80 1.98 0.74
C LEU A 100 -8.02 2.33 2.21
N MET A 101 -6.98 2.15 3.03
CA MET A 101 -7.02 2.34 4.47
C MET A 101 -6.76 3.80 4.91
N ILE A 102 -6.48 4.70 3.97
CA ILE A 102 -6.33 6.13 4.27
C ILE A 102 -7.68 6.70 4.69
N GLY A 103 -7.68 7.43 5.80
CA GLY A 103 -8.91 8.03 6.33
C GLY A 103 -9.68 7.11 7.26
N VAL A 104 -9.32 5.81 7.34
CA VAL A 104 -10.00 4.82 8.20
C VAL A 104 -9.55 4.99 9.65
N PRO A 105 -10.45 5.28 10.59
CA PRO A 105 -10.12 5.31 12.02
C PRO A 105 -9.99 3.90 12.63
N ASP A 106 -9.11 3.73 13.62
CA ASP A 106 -8.82 2.40 14.22
C ASP A 106 -10.06 1.70 14.79
N ARG A 107 -11.07 2.46 15.25
CA ARG A 107 -12.34 1.90 15.73
C ARG A 107 -13.10 1.09 14.68
N PHE A 108 -12.82 1.28 13.39
CA PHE A 108 -13.42 0.50 12.31
C PHE A 108 -12.70 -0.84 12.08
N LEU A 109 -11.48 -1.02 12.60
CA LEU A 109 -10.73 -2.26 12.44
C LEU A 109 -11.48 -3.44 13.07
N ASP A 110 -12.10 -3.21 14.22
CA ASP A 110 -12.82 -4.23 14.99
C ASP A 110 -14.35 -4.18 14.77
N ARG A 111 -14.85 -3.29 13.90
CA ARG A 111 -16.26 -3.25 13.50
C ARG A 111 -16.50 -4.25 12.37
N GLY A 112 -17.57 -5.04 12.49
CA GLY A 112 -17.91 -6.06 11.52
C GLY A 112 -18.89 -7.09 12.06
N ASP A 113 -18.92 -8.26 11.42
CA ASP A 113 -19.67 -9.44 11.89
C ASP A 113 -19.15 -9.89 13.27
N PRO A 114 -19.99 -10.42 14.17
CA PRO A 114 -19.52 -11.04 15.42
C PRO A 114 -18.50 -12.18 15.20
N ARG A 115 -18.40 -12.75 13.99
CA ARG A 115 -17.34 -13.70 13.64
C ARG A 115 -16.02 -12.97 13.36
N PRO A 116 -14.87 -13.41 13.93
CA PRO A 116 -13.57 -12.77 13.75
C PRO A 116 -13.17 -12.56 12.28
N GLU A 117 -13.56 -13.50 11.42
CA GLU A 117 -13.30 -13.53 9.97
C GLU A 117 -13.98 -12.38 9.21
N GLY A 118 -15.00 -11.74 9.80
CA GLY A 118 -15.77 -10.66 9.20
C GLY A 118 -15.33 -9.25 9.63
N THR A 119 -14.12 -9.09 10.19
CA THR A 119 -13.60 -7.80 10.64
C THR A 119 -12.57 -7.22 9.67
N VAL A 120 -12.51 -5.89 9.58
CA VAL A 120 -11.51 -5.18 8.78
C VAL A 120 -10.09 -5.54 9.23
N ARG A 121 -9.87 -5.68 10.55
CA ARG A 121 -8.61 -6.12 11.12
C ARG A 121 -8.20 -7.49 10.61
N HIS A 122 -9.09 -8.48 10.69
CA HIS A 122 -8.76 -9.84 10.27
C HIS A 122 -8.41 -9.90 8.79
N LEU A 123 -9.21 -9.26 7.94
CA LEU A 123 -8.99 -9.26 6.51
C LEU A 123 -7.71 -8.50 6.12
N LEU A 124 -7.43 -7.38 6.79
CA LEU A 124 -6.17 -6.66 6.61
C LEU A 124 -4.98 -7.52 7.07
N GLN A 125 -5.07 -8.19 8.22
CA GLN A 125 -4.02 -9.11 8.68
C GLN A 125 -3.83 -10.27 7.71
N ALA A 126 -4.90 -10.87 7.18
CA ALA A 126 -4.82 -11.92 6.16
C ALA A 126 -4.15 -11.41 4.87
N SER A 127 -4.41 -10.16 4.48
CA SER A 127 -3.72 -9.50 3.36
C SER A 127 -2.22 -9.37 3.61
N LEU A 128 -1.82 -8.96 4.81
CA LEU A 128 -0.42 -8.67 5.14
C LEU A 128 0.39 -9.92 5.54
N ASN A 129 -0.27 -10.96 6.03
CA ASN A 129 0.37 -12.23 6.42
C ASN A 129 0.82 -13.06 5.22
N VAL A 130 0.36 -12.76 4.01
CA VAL A 130 0.83 -13.44 2.79
C VAL A 130 2.34 -13.27 2.60
N TYR A 131 2.91 -12.14 3.05
CA TYR A 131 4.35 -11.87 3.05
C TYR A 131 5.11 -12.64 4.13
N HIS A 132 4.44 -13.03 5.22
CA HIS A 132 5.06 -13.78 6.32
C HIS A 132 5.18 -15.27 6.03
N ALA A 133 4.13 -15.87 5.51
CA ALA A 133 4.06 -17.30 5.30
C ALA A 133 4.90 -17.77 4.10
N ASN A 134 5.30 -16.86 3.21
CA ASN A 134 5.78 -17.25 1.90
C ASN A 134 7.05 -16.55 1.40
N VAL A 135 7.72 -15.69 2.18
CA VAL A 135 9.11 -15.32 1.84
C VAL A 135 9.90 -16.63 1.91
N PRO A 136 10.36 -17.20 0.78
CA PRO A 136 11.09 -18.45 0.87
C PRO A 136 12.35 -18.14 1.69
N VAL A 137 12.76 -19.07 2.55
CA VAL A 137 14.03 -18.98 3.26
C VAL A 137 15.14 -19.07 2.19
N LEU A 138 15.44 -17.93 1.56
CA LEU A 138 16.40 -17.76 0.47
C LEU A 138 17.78 -17.33 0.99
N GLY A 139 17.92 -17.17 2.32
CA GLY A 139 19.15 -16.75 2.98
C GLY A 139 19.83 -17.90 3.72
N GLY A 140 20.80 -18.55 3.06
CA GLY A 140 21.83 -19.34 3.72
C GLY A 140 21.82 -20.84 3.42
N GLY A 141 22.81 -21.28 2.64
CA GLY A 141 23.37 -22.65 2.65
C GLY A 141 22.38 -23.81 2.55
N THR A 142 22.31 -24.41 1.35
CA THR A 142 21.47 -25.57 0.98
C THR A 142 19.95 -25.32 1.07
N PRO A 143 19.19 -25.59 -0.01
CA PRO A 143 17.73 -25.56 0.04
C PRO A 143 17.26 -26.73 0.90
N ARG A 144 17.16 -26.53 2.21
CA ARG A 144 16.49 -27.47 3.12
C ARG A 144 14.99 -27.19 3.15
N TYR A 145 14.38 -27.20 1.97
CA TYR A 145 13.05 -27.75 1.76
C TYR A 145 13.05 -28.28 0.34
N PRO A 146 12.85 -29.59 0.12
CA PRO A 146 12.62 -30.08 -1.22
C PRO A 146 11.29 -29.46 -1.67
N MET A 147 11.37 -28.50 -2.58
CA MET A 147 10.24 -27.95 -3.36
C MET A 147 9.67 -29.03 -4.32
N GLN A 148 9.75 -30.31 -3.94
CA GLN A 148 9.26 -31.46 -4.69
C GLN A 148 7.93 -31.99 -4.16
N HIS A 149 7.43 -31.52 -3.01
CA HIS A 149 6.13 -31.93 -2.48
C HIS A 149 5.33 -30.81 -1.79
N ALA A 150 5.60 -29.54 -2.07
CA ALA A 150 4.59 -28.53 -1.84
C ALA A 150 3.55 -28.68 -2.95
N SER A 151 2.59 -29.59 -2.77
CA SER A 151 1.39 -29.61 -3.60
C SER A 151 0.89 -28.17 -3.73
N HIS A 152 0.41 -27.75 -4.90
CA HIS A 152 -0.21 -26.43 -5.05
C HIS A 152 -1.21 -26.12 -3.92
N SER A 153 -1.84 -27.14 -3.32
CA SER A 153 -2.64 -27.05 -2.09
C SER A 153 -1.91 -26.55 -0.85
N ALA A 154 -0.62 -26.81 -0.62
CA ALA A 154 0.10 -26.37 0.59
C ALA A 154 0.48 -24.87 0.55
N LEU A 155 0.75 -24.32 -0.64
CA LEU A 155 0.85 -22.87 -0.87
C LEU A 155 -0.52 -22.17 -0.73
N LEU A 156 -1.62 -22.90 -1.01
CA LEU A 156 -3.00 -22.43 -0.91
C LEU A 156 -3.66 -22.73 0.45
N ALA A 157 -3.04 -23.54 1.31
CA ALA A 157 -3.60 -24.04 2.58
C ALA A 157 -2.78 -23.58 3.79
N HIS A 158 -2.54 -22.27 3.89
CA HIS A 158 -2.31 -21.65 5.19
C HIS A 158 -3.53 -20.83 5.63
N PRO A 159 -4.60 -21.50 6.12
CA PRO A 159 -5.56 -20.84 6.98
C PRO A 159 -4.84 -20.52 8.30
N ALA A 160 -4.77 -19.23 8.64
CA ALA A 160 -4.45 -18.75 9.98
C ALA A 160 -3.13 -19.25 10.59
N LEU A 161 -1.98 -18.77 10.09
CA LEU A 161 -0.84 -18.57 10.99
C LEU A 161 -1.11 -17.33 11.84
N HIS A 162 -1.87 -17.54 12.92
CA HIS A 162 -1.86 -16.66 14.09
C HIS A 162 -0.42 -16.61 14.60
N GLU A 163 0.34 -15.62 14.14
CA GLU A 163 1.64 -15.34 14.72
C GLU A 163 1.42 -14.81 16.15
N PRO A 164 2.20 -15.28 17.15
CA PRO A 164 2.13 -14.81 18.53
C PRO A 164 2.76 -13.41 18.60
N GLY A 165 1.97 -12.39 18.26
CA GLY A 165 2.44 -11.00 18.28
C GLY A 165 1.43 -9.97 17.81
N LEU A 166 0.38 -10.38 17.09
CA LEU A 166 -0.70 -9.48 16.68
C LEU A 166 -1.77 -9.43 17.77
N THR A 167 -1.75 -8.36 18.55
CA THR A 167 -2.73 -8.16 19.62
C THR A 167 -4.00 -7.54 19.04
N LYS A 168 -5.16 -7.75 19.70
CA LYS A 168 -6.40 -7.00 19.40
C LYS A 168 -6.21 -5.47 19.46
N THR A 169 -5.09 -4.99 20.01
CA THR A 169 -4.79 -3.57 20.22
C THR A 169 -3.88 -2.96 19.15
N ASP A 170 -3.44 -3.71 18.14
CA ASP A 170 -2.52 -3.15 17.16
C ASP A 170 -3.18 -2.02 16.35
N LEU A 171 -2.50 -0.88 16.27
CA LEU A 171 -2.95 0.25 15.47
C LEU A 171 -2.69 -0.02 13.98
N LEU A 172 -3.45 0.64 13.10
CA LEU A 172 -3.28 0.53 11.65
C LEU A 172 -1.84 0.80 11.20
N SER A 173 -1.16 1.79 11.82
CA SER A 173 0.24 2.12 11.55
C SER A 173 1.18 0.95 11.81
N THR A 174 0.93 0.17 12.88
CA THR A 174 1.79 -0.95 13.29
C THR A 174 1.64 -2.12 12.32
N LEU A 175 0.40 -2.41 11.89
CA LEU A 175 0.12 -3.43 10.88
C LEU A 175 0.89 -3.13 9.57
N PHE A 176 0.79 -1.89 9.09
CA PHE A 176 1.50 -1.49 7.87
C PHE A 176 3.01 -1.35 8.03
N GLU A 177 3.50 -0.90 9.19
CA GLU A 177 4.95 -0.83 9.42
C GLU A 177 5.59 -2.21 9.31
N ARG A 178 4.93 -3.21 9.89
CA ARG A 178 5.39 -4.60 9.81
C ARG A 178 5.37 -5.07 8.35
N SER A 179 4.25 -4.95 7.66
CA SER A 179 4.15 -5.41 6.26
C SER A 179 5.11 -4.71 5.32
N GLU A 180 5.37 -3.42 5.55
CA GLU A 180 6.32 -2.65 4.75
C GLU A 180 7.73 -3.24 4.81
N ARG A 181 8.17 -3.69 6.00
CA ARG A 181 9.49 -4.34 6.16
C ARG A 181 9.57 -5.66 5.40
N PHE A 182 8.53 -6.50 5.49
CA PHE A 182 8.50 -7.78 4.76
C PHE A 182 8.43 -7.59 3.25
N HIS A 183 7.59 -6.66 2.81
CA HIS A 183 7.46 -6.31 1.41
C HIS A 183 8.79 -5.78 0.84
N HIS A 184 9.48 -4.87 1.54
CA HIS A 184 10.82 -4.40 1.14
C HIS A 184 11.84 -5.54 1.09
N ALA A 185 11.92 -6.37 2.13
CA ALA A 185 12.87 -7.49 2.16
C ALA A 185 12.65 -8.46 0.99
N MET A 186 11.39 -8.78 0.67
CA MET A 186 11.03 -9.61 -0.47
C MET A 186 11.44 -8.96 -1.80
N VAL A 187 11.15 -7.66 -1.99
CA VAL A 187 11.52 -6.93 -3.21
C VAL A 187 13.05 -6.93 -3.37
N GLU A 188 13.81 -6.64 -2.32
CA GLU A 188 15.28 -6.63 -2.35
C GLU A 188 15.88 -8.00 -2.70
N GLN A 189 15.30 -9.09 -2.20
CA GLN A 189 15.75 -10.45 -2.52
C GLN A 189 15.47 -10.83 -3.98
N LEU A 190 14.32 -10.43 -4.52
CA LEU A 190 13.84 -10.92 -5.81
C LEU A 190 14.16 -10.00 -6.98
N CYS A 191 14.45 -8.72 -6.75
CA CYS A 191 14.66 -7.75 -7.82
C CYS A 191 15.92 -8.05 -8.65
N ASN A 192 16.89 -8.78 -8.10
CA ASN A 192 18.16 -9.12 -8.71
C ASN A 192 18.22 -10.55 -9.29
N VAL A 193 17.10 -11.28 -9.35
CA VAL A 193 17.08 -12.62 -9.97
C VAL A 193 17.48 -12.51 -11.46
N PRO A 194 18.57 -13.17 -11.91
CA PRO A 194 19.10 -13.01 -13.27
C PRO A 194 18.11 -13.45 -14.36
N LYS A 195 18.23 -12.87 -15.57
CA LYS A 195 17.46 -13.27 -16.77
C LYS A 195 17.82 -14.67 -17.27
N GLU A 196 19.02 -15.14 -16.98
CA GLU A 196 19.61 -16.40 -17.45
C GLU A 196 19.99 -17.26 -16.24
N SER A 197 19.04 -17.56 -15.37
CA SER A 197 19.27 -18.54 -14.32
C SER A 197 19.21 -19.93 -14.94
N ASP A 198 20.19 -20.79 -14.63
CA ASP A 198 20.24 -22.23 -15.00
C ASP A 198 19.07 -23.07 -14.44
N LEU A 199 18.09 -22.43 -13.78
CA LEU A 199 16.94 -23.04 -13.13
C LEU A 199 15.62 -22.40 -13.61
N PRO A 200 15.14 -22.70 -14.83
CA PRO A 200 13.87 -22.18 -15.36
C PRO A 200 12.66 -22.50 -14.49
N ALA A 201 12.64 -23.69 -13.86
CA ALA A 201 11.56 -24.11 -12.96
C ALA A 201 11.44 -23.18 -11.74
N TYR A 202 12.57 -22.89 -11.09
CA TYR A 202 12.62 -21.98 -9.93
C TYR A 202 12.07 -20.58 -10.25
N ARG A 203 12.32 -20.06 -11.46
CA ARG A 203 11.74 -18.79 -11.90
C ARG A 203 10.23 -18.88 -12.08
N ALA A 204 9.75 -19.95 -12.71
CA ALA A 204 8.31 -20.15 -12.92
C ALA A 204 7.58 -20.22 -11.57
N ASP A 205 8.17 -20.86 -10.57
CA ASP A 205 7.63 -20.92 -9.21
C ASP A 205 7.56 -19.54 -8.55
N ILE A 206 8.62 -18.71 -8.68
CA ILE A 206 8.60 -17.32 -8.19
C ILE A 206 7.52 -16.51 -8.91
N GLU A 207 7.41 -16.62 -10.24
CA GLU A 207 6.43 -15.88 -11.03
C GLU A 207 5.00 -16.27 -10.63
N ALA A 208 4.73 -17.57 -10.48
CA ALA A 208 3.43 -18.09 -10.03
C ALA A 208 3.11 -17.63 -8.60
N TRP A 209 4.10 -17.64 -7.71
CA TRP A 209 3.94 -17.16 -6.34
C TRP A 209 3.65 -15.66 -6.26
N LEU A 210 4.38 -14.83 -7.02
CA LEU A 210 4.12 -13.38 -7.11
C LEU A 210 2.72 -13.10 -7.66
N ALA A 211 2.31 -13.83 -8.70
CA ALA A 211 0.96 -13.70 -9.28
C ALA A 211 -0.14 -14.11 -8.27
N HIS A 212 0.09 -15.16 -7.50
CA HIS A 212 -0.82 -15.59 -6.45
C HIS A 212 -0.97 -14.52 -5.35
N MET A 213 0.14 -13.94 -4.88
CA MET A 213 0.09 -12.85 -3.91
C MET A 213 -0.64 -11.62 -4.44
N GLU A 214 -0.39 -11.24 -5.69
CA GLU A 214 -1.12 -10.14 -6.32
C GLU A 214 -2.62 -10.41 -6.33
N ALA A 215 -3.03 -11.59 -6.79
CA ALA A 215 -4.44 -12.00 -6.83
C ALA A 215 -5.08 -11.99 -5.44
N HIS A 216 -4.37 -12.51 -4.43
CA HIS A 216 -4.81 -12.48 -3.03
C HIS A 216 -5.04 -11.04 -2.56
N LEU A 217 -4.07 -10.14 -2.74
CA LEU A 217 -4.22 -8.75 -2.31
C LEU A 217 -5.37 -8.02 -3.03
N LEU A 218 -5.62 -8.33 -4.30
CA LEU A 218 -6.75 -7.78 -5.04
C LEU A 218 -8.09 -8.28 -4.46
N GLU A 219 -8.19 -9.57 -4.16
CA GLU A 219 -9.37 -10.14 -3.50
C GLU A 219 -9.61 -9.50 -2.13
N GLN A 220 -8.56 -9.36 -1.31
CA GLN A 220 -8.67 -8.74 -0.01
C GLN A 220 -9.05 -7.25 -0.10
N GLN A 221 -8.60 -6.51 -1.12
CA GLN A 221 -9.01 -5.12 -1.34
C GLN A 221 -10.52 -5.00 -1.56
N VAL A 222 -11.10 -5.88 -2.37
CA VAL A 222 -12.55 -5.92 -2.60
C VAL A 222 -13.29 -6.21 -1.30
N GLY A 223 -12.84 -7.22 -0.55
CA GLY A 223 -13.44 -7.55 0.74
C GLY A 223 -13.31 -6.42 1.77
N LEU A 224 -12.17 -5.75 1.85
CA LEU A 224 -11.93 -4.63 2.77
C LEU A 224 -12.83 -3.44 2.44
N ALA A 225 -12.97 -3.10 1.16
CA ALA A 225 -13.86 -2.02 0.73
C ALA A 225 -15.31 -2.30 1.17
N HIS A 226 -15.77 -3.53 0.97
CA HIS A 226 -17.11 -3.96 1.37
C HIS A 226 -17.32 -3.94 2.90
N LEU A 227 -16.32 -4.40 3.67
CA LEU A 227 -16.39 -4.38 5.14
C LEU A 227 -16.38 -2.96 5.70
N LEU A 228 -15.57 -2.06 5.14
CA LEU A 228 -15.55 -0.65 5.53
C LEU A 228 -16.91 0.00 5.30
N GLU A 229 -17.52 -0.22 4.12
CA GLU A 229 -18.85 0.28 3.80
C GLU A 229 -19.90 -0.25 4.80
N ARG A 230 -19.91 -1.57 5.06
CA ARG A 230 -20.81 -2.20 6.04
C ARG A 230 -20.61 -1.70 7.46
N ALA A 231 -19.38 -1.35 7.84
CA ALA A 231 -19.06 -0.78 9.13
C ALA A 231 -19.50 0.70 9.25
N GLY A 232 -20.01 1.30 8.17
CA GLY A 232 -20.47 2.69 8.09
C GLY A 232 -19.35 3.69 7.78
N HIS A 233 -18.22 3.22 7.24
CA HIS A 233 -17.15 4.09 6.77
C HIS A 233 -17.43 4.50 5.31
N HIS A 234 -17.70 5.77 5.10
CA HIS A 234 -17.87 6.34 3.76
C HIS A 234 -16.63 7.15 3.39
N ARG A 235 -16.05 6.87 2.22
CA ARG A 235 -14.89 7.61 1.71
C ARG A 235 -15.34 8.98 1.20
N THR A 236 -14.72 10.01 1.72
CA THR A 236 -14.91 11.38 1.26
C THR A 236 -14.11 11.64 -0.02
N THR A 237 -14.41 12.74 -0.73
CA THR A 237 -13.64 13.14 -1.92
C THR A 237 -12.12 13.24 -1.63
N PRO A 238 -11.66 13.87 -0.53
CA PRO A 238 -10.24 13.90 -0.19
C PRO A 238 -9.61 12.53 0.07
N MET A 239 -10.35 11.58 0.66
CA MET A 239 -9.86 10.20 0.86
C MET A 239 -9.69 9.45 -0.47
N SER A 240 -10.61 9.65 -1.41
CA SER A 240 -10.53 9.07 -2.76
C SER A 240 -9.33 9.63 -3.54
N LEU A 241 -9.05 10.93 -3.42
CA LEU A 241 -7.85 11.53 -4.00
C LEU A 241 -6.56 10.99 -3.38
N ALA A 242 -6.53 10.87 -2.05
CA ALA A 242 -5.40 10.29 -1.33
C ALA A 242 -5.10 8.86 -1.81
N HIS A 243 -6.13 8.07 -2.08
CA HIS A 243 -5.98 6.74 -2.68
C HIS A 243 -5.34 6.79 -4.06
N GLY A 244 -5.83 7.69 -4.94
CA GLY A 244 -5.27 7.88 -6.28
C GLY A 244 -3.77 8.20 -6.24
N VAL A 245 -3.36 9.06 -5.29
CA VAL A 245 -1.95 9.40 -5.06
C VAL A 245 -1.14 8.17 -4.60
N PHE A 246 -1.67 7.33 -3.72
CA PHE A 246 -1.02 6.09 -3.30
C PHE A 246 -0.87 5.07 -4.45
N VAL A 247 -1.90 4.93 -5.29
CA VAL A 247 -1.83 4.06 -6.48
C VAL A 247 -0.72 4.57 -7.42
N ALA A 248 -0.62 5.88 -7.61
CA ALA A 248 0.45 6.49 -8.40
C ALA A 248 1.83 6.30 -7.77
N LEU A 249 1.96 6.41 -6.45
CA LEU A 249 3.18 6.10 -5.72
C LEU A 249 3.62 4.66 -5.96
N GLY A 250 2.70 3.70 -5.89
CA GLY A 250 3.00 2.28 -6.16
C GLY A 250 3.48 2.04 -7.58
N HIS A 251 2.97 2.80 -8.55
CA HIS A 251 3.47 2.75 -9.93
C HIS A 251 4.89 3.31 -10.05
N ALA A 252 5.14 4.47 -9.44
CA ALA A 252 6.45 5.11 -9.36
C ALA A 252 7.51 4.21 -8.72
N GLU A 253 7.22 3.67 -7.53
CA GLU A 253 8.12 2.77 -6.81
C GLU A 253 8.33 1.45 -7.53
N GLY A 254 7.26 0.87 -8.09
CA GLY A 254 7.35 -0.39 -8.81
C GLY A 254 8.21 -0.27 -10.07
N ALA A 255 8.13 0.87 -10.77
CA ALA A 255 8.98 1.15 -11.94
C ALA A 255 10.48 1.21 -11.58
N MET A 256 10.83 1.52 -10.33
CA MET A 256 12.21 1.57 -9.85
C MET A 256 12.80 0.21 -9.47
N ILE A 257 11.99 -0.84 -9.35
CA ILE A 257 12.46 -2.11 -8.80
C ILE A 257 13.63 -2.68 -9.60
N GLY A 258 14.79 -2.82 -8.93
CA GLY A 258 16.06 -3.29 -9.51
C GLY A 258 16.93 -2.22 -10.17
N VAL A 259 16.58 -0.93 -10.03
CA VAL A 259 17.35 0.22 -10.53
C VAL A 259 17.31 1.42 -9.56
N GLU A 260 16.93 1.20 -8.31
CA GLU A 260 16.66 2.23 -7.31
C GLU A 260 17.81 3.23 -7.19
N SER A 261 19.05 2.75 -7.11
CA SER A 261 20.25 3.59 -6.99
C SER A 261 20.44 4.60 -8.12
N ARG A 262 19.86 4.35 -9.31
CA ARG A 262 19.95 5.26 -10.46
C ARG A 262 18.96 6.42 -10.38
N PHE A 263 17.88 6.24 -9.64
CA PHE A 263 16.75 7.18 -9.63
C PHE A 263 16.46 7.75 -8.24
N GLU A 264 16.92 7.13 -7.14
CA GLU A 264 16.64 7.57 -5.76
C GLU A 264 17.07 9.02 -5.50
N ASN A 265 18.22 9.45 -6.05
CA ASN A 265 18.68 10.84 -5.93
C ASN A 265 17.81 11.86 -6.68
N ASN A 266 16.99 11.43 -7.64
CA ASN A 266 16.13 12.31 -8.44
C ASN A 266 14.78 12.58 -7.77
N TRP A 267 14.48 11.97 -6.61
CA TRP A 267 13.21 12.18 -5.91
C TRP A 267 13.20 13.37 -4.97
N GLN A 268 14.35 13.95 -4.65
CA GLN A 268 14.39 15.08 -3.71
C GLN A 268 13.45 16.23 -4.11
N PRO A 269 13.39 16.67 -5.39
CA PRO A 269 12.42 17.68 -5.80
C PRO A 269 10.97 17.28 -5.58
N MET A 270 10.63 16.00 -5.78
CA MET A 270 9.28 15.47 -5.52
C MET A 270 8.97 15.44 -4.02
N ILE A 271 9.94 15.01 -3.20
CA ILE A 271 9.82 14.99 -1.74
C ILE A 271 9.57 16.41 -1.21
N ASP A 272 10.31 17.38 -1.73
CA ASP A 272 10.20 18.80 -1.37
C ASP A 272 8.84 19.37 -1.80
N LEU A 273 8.41 19.09 -3.04
CA LEU A 273 7.10 19.49 -3.57
C LEU A 273 5.95 18.95 -2.69
N VAL A 274 5.96 17.64 -2.41
CA VAL A 274 4.94 16.99 -1.57
C VAL A 274 4.97 17.54 -0.14
N SER A 275 6.15 17.82 0.40
CA SER A 275 6.30 18.41 1.74
C SER A 275 5.76 19.84 1.81
N ALA A 276 5.99 20.65 0.77
CA ALA A 276 5.44 21.99 0.65
C ALA A 276 3.90 21.94 0.58
N HIS A 277 3.35 21.09 -0.30
CA HIS A 277 1.90 20.86 -0.39
C HIS A 277 1.31 20.41 0.95
N THR A 278 1.97 19.49 1.67
CA THR A 278 1.53 19.01 2.99
C THR A 278 1.50 20.13 4.02
N SER A 279 2.57 20.93 4.09
CA SER A 279 2.67 22.05 5.04
C SER A 279 1.57 23.09 4.81
N GLU A 280 1.25 23.35 3.55
CA GLU A 280 0.18 24.27 3.21
C GLU A 280 -1.21 23.70 3.52
N LEU A 281 -1.45 22.42 3.19
CA LEU A 281 -2.69 21.70 3.51
C LEU A 281 -2.99 21.70 5.01
N SER A 282 -1.95 21.58 5.83
CA SER A 282 -2.10 21.54 7.29
C SER A 282 -2.75 22.79 7.88
N ARG A 283 -2.77 23.91 7.15
CA ARG A 283 -3.44 25.16 7.56
C ARG A 283 -4.97 25.07 7.52
N TYR A 284 -5.52 24.07 6.84
CA TYR A 284 -6.96 23.88 6.65
C TYR A 284 -7.56 22.78 7.55
N CYS A 285 -6.72 21.98 8.21
CA CYS A 285 -7.11 20.93 9.17
C CYS A 285 -7.23 21.47 10.59
#